data_AF-A0AAQ1RWP5-F1
#
_entry.id   AF-A0AAQ1RWP5-F1
#
_cell.length_a   1.000
_cell.length_b   1.000
_cell.length_c   1.000
_cell.angle_alpha   90.00
_cell.angle_beta   90.00
_cell.angle_gamma   90.00
#
_symmetry.space_group_name_H-M   'P 1'
#
loop_
_entity.id
_entity.type
_entity.pdbx_description
1 polymer ?
#
loop_
_entity_poly.entity_id
_entity_poly.type
_entity_poly.pdbx_seq_one_letter_code
_entity_poly.pdbx_strand_id
1 'polypeptide(L)'
;MSKLNRFESLHLYIQSISLYRETAESPALRELERLCSLFGGDFDQVCRAWCGFYRALCEGDGQGSLPDYLFDRALRDENPFSALCAREGFLATPSHLRQAAKNDLSMLCALSKASAKELKVLLFSAYGDRERVIDVLPEWTEGHKKYRAEGDWGDELVRLAEHYRENGCGFAAQCPVFCYTEEGELVPQPQSGPSRRETLAGLDGCYEKGQAIFSLAPQGAMPRLLITGEEGAGKTTLAKTCWFECAQGTRLVWCRGEDVEALFAALGEMPARFLVLCDDITDAQLRAIAHYFTQVGALPENVSLAATAVSAEGLADAGIVFERVLPLQKLTQLEYLELLYKLAPLRGLEMPRDELKRRALEWELKQTAFTPQSAQRLLGTLLVEADG
;
A
#
# COMPACT_ATOMS: atom_id res chain seq x y z
N MET A 1 -5.80 -48.77 -6.86
CA MET A 1 -4.89 -47.61 -7.06
C MET A 1 -4.05 -47.48 -5.81
N SER A 2 -2.72 -47.53 -5.90
CA SER A 2 -1.86 -47.25 -4.74
C SER A 2 -2.14 -45.83 -4.26
N LYS A 3 -2.13 -45.60 -2.94
CA LYS A 3 -2.20 -44.24 -2.40
C LYS A 3 -0.97 -43.47 -2.87
N LEU A 4 -1.18 -42.30 -3.46
CA LEU A 4 -0.10 -41.38 -3.82
C LEU A 4 0.72 -41.06 -2.56
N ASN A 5 2.05 -41.02 -2.69
CA ASN A 5 2.91 -40.56 -1.60
C ASN A 5 2.87 -39.02 -1.49
N ARG A 6 3.48 -38.46 -0.44
CA ARG A 6 3.44 -37.01 -0.21
C ARG A 6 4.14 -36.23 -1.33
N PHE A 7 5.31 -36.67 -1.80
CA PHE A 7 6.02 -36.00 -2.90
C PHE A 7 5.17 -35.96 -4.19
N GLU A 8 4.53 -37.07 -4.55
CA GLU A 8 3.61 -37.13 -5.69
C GLU A 8 2.42 -36.18 -5.53
N SER A 9 1.84 -36.12 -4.32
CA SER A 9 0.71 -35.23 -4.03
C SER A 9 1.11 -33.75 -4.12
N LEU A 10 2.26 -33.38 -3.56
CA LEU A 10 2.78 -32.00 -3.61
C LEU A 10 3.07 -31.59 -5.06
N HIS A 11 3.69 -32.47 -5.85
CA HIS A 11 3.97 -32.22 -7.26
C HIS A 11 2.69 -31.92 -8.05
N LEU A 12 1.66 -32.76 -7.89
CA LEU A 12 0.37 -32.57 -8.55
C LEU A 12 -0.31 -31.27 -8.11
N TYR A 13 -0.25 -30.91 -6.83
CA TYR A 13 -0.82 -29.65 -6.35
C TYR A 13 -0.14 -28.44 -6.97
N ILE A 14 1.19 -28.40 -7.04
CA ILE A 14 1.91 -27.27 -7.66
C ILE A 14 1.51 -27.13 -9.14
N GLN A 15 1.44 -28.23 -9.88
CA GLN A 15 1.08 -28.23 -11.30
C GLN A 15 -0.39 -27.92 -11.58
N SER A 16 -1.26 -28.07 -10.58
CA SER A 16 -2.70 -27.86 -10.72
C SER A 16 -3.14 -26.44 -10.37
N ILE A 17 -2.24 -25.59 -9.83
CA ILE A 17 -2.56 -24.19 -9.54
C ILE A 17 -2.82 -23.44 -10.85
N SER A 18 -3.93 -22.73 -10.90
CA SER A 18 -4.49 -22.12 -12.12
C SER A 18 -4.36 -20.59 -12.14
N LEU A 19 -5.01 -19.89 -11.20
CA LEU A 19 -5.03 -18.44 -11.05
C LEU A 19 -3.79 -17.93 -10.31
N TYR A 20 -3.37 -18.59 -9.23
CA TYR A 20 -2.26 -18.16 -8.37
C TYR A 20 -0.89 -18.56 -8.92
N ARG A 21 -0.68 -18.33 -10.23
CA ARG A 21 0.47 -18.82 -10.97
C ARG A 21 1.76 -18.14 -10.55
N GLU A 22 1.75 -16.84 -10.25
CA GLU A 22 2.96 -16.15 -9.77
C GLU A 22 3.44 -16.75 -8.44
N THR A 23 2.51 -17.12 -7.56
CA THR A 23 2.80 -17.85 -6.33
C THR A 23 3.37 -19.24 -6.63
N ALA A 24 2.71 -20.01 -7.51
CA ALA A 24 3.12 -21.36 -7.91
C ALA A 24 4.51 -21.41 -8.57
N GLU A 25 4.84 -20.38 -9.34
CA GLU A 25 6.12 -20.24 -10.04
C GLU A 25 7.20 -19.52 -9.22
N SER A 26 6.92 -19.22 -7.95
CA SER A 26 7.88 -18.57 -7.09
C SER A 26 9.14 -19.43 -6.89
N PRO A 27 10.31 -18.83 -6.59
CA PRO A 27 11.57 -19.55 -6.48
C PRO A 27 11.52 -20.78 -5.56
N ALA A 28 10.86 -20.66 -4.41
CA ALA A 28 10.71 -21.78 -3.49
C ALA A 28 9.83 -22.90 -4.06
N LEU A 29 8.67 -22.59 -4.68
CA LEU A 29 7.81 -23.64 -5.22
C LEU A 29 8.41 -24.32 -6.46
N ARG A 30 9.19 -23.62 -7.29
CA ARG A 30 9.97 -24.25 -8.37
C ARG A 30 10.98 -25.27 -7.85
N GLU A 31 11.70 -24.94 -6.78
CA GLU A 31 12.64 -25.89 -6.16
C GLU A 31 11.92 -27.03 -5.42
N LEU A 32 10.76 -26.78 -4.81
CA LEU A 32 9.93 -27.83 -4.21
C LEU A 32 9.37 -28.78 -5.28
N GLU A 33 8.88 -28.26 -6.41
CA GLU A 33 8.42 -29.06 -7.54
C GLU A 33 9.55 -29.93 -8.08
N ARG A 34 10.74 -29.34 -8.26
CA ARG A 34 11.95 -30.04 -8.65
C ARG A 34 12.35 -31.12 -7.66
N LEU A 35 12.29 -30.84 -6.36
CA LEU A 35 12.53 -31.83 -5.32
C LEU A 35 11.55 -33.02 -5.44
N CYS A 36 10.27 -32.74 -5.64
CA CYS A 36 9.25 -33.78 -5.79
C CYS A 36 9.46 -34.62 -7.05
N SER A 37 9.85 -34.02 -8.18
CA SER A 37 10.08 -34.76 -9.43
C SER A 37 11.36 -35.61 -9.42
N LEU A 38 12.34 -35.26 -8.59
CA LEU A 38 13.59 -36.01 -8.41
C LEU A 38 13.47 -37.15 -7.39
N PHE A 39 12.38 -37.22 -6.62
CA PHE A 39 12.19 -38.25 -5.61
C PHE A 39 12.18 -39.66 -6.25
N GLY A 40 12.90 -40.60 -5.62
CA GLY A 40 13.18 -41.94 -6.18
C GLY A 40 14.31 -42.02 -7.21
N GLY A 41 14.92 -40.88 -7.57
CA GLY A 41 16.03 -40.78 -8.52
C GLY A 41 17.41 -40.63 -7.87
N ASP A 42 18.25 -39.76 -8.43
CA ASP A 42 19.61 -39.49 -7.95
C ASP A 42 19.59 -38.67 -6.64
N PHE A 43 20.06 -39.27 -5.55
CA PHE A 43 20.08 -38.67 -4.22
C PHE A 43 20.84 -37.34 -4.15
N ASP A 44 21.93 -37.18 -4.92
CA ASP A 44 22.70 -35.93 -4.92
C ASP A 44 21.87 -34.77 -5.48
N GLN A 45 21.01 -35.05 -6.47
CA GLN A 45 20.10 -34.06 -7.04
C GLN A 45 18.96 -33.73 -6.07
N VAL A 46 18.44 -34.74 -5.37
CA VAL A 46 17.44 -34.55 -4.30
C VAL A 46 17.98 -33.63 -3.20
N CYS A 47 19.20 -33.88 -2.71
CA CYS A 47 19.84 -33.01 -1.71
C CYS A 47 20.04 -31.57 -2.22
N ARG A 48 20.46 -31.41 -3.48
CA ARG A 48 20.60 -30.07 -4.08
C ARG A 48 19.26 -29.33 -4.15
N ALA A 49 18.19 -29.99 -4.59
CA ALA A 49 16.86 -29.40 -4.66
C ALA A 49 16.31 -29.07 -3.26
N TRP A 50 16.53 -29.94 -2.27
CA TRP A 50 16.16 -29.67 -0.87
C TRP A 50 16.83 -28.39 -0.33
N CYS A 51 18.14 -28.26 -0.50
CA CYS A 51 18.88 -27.09 -0.05
C CYS A 51 18.52 -25.83 -0.86
N GLY A 52 18.26 -25.97 -2.17
CA GLY A 52 17.76 -24.90 -3.02
C GLY A 52 16.40 -24.36 -2.54
N PHE A 53 15.47 -25.26 -2.24
CA PHE A 53 14.18 -24.93 -1.66
C PHE A 53 14.32 -24.19 -0.32
N TYR A 54 15.10 -24.74 0.61
CA TYR A 54 15.30 -24.12 1.92
C TYR A 54 15.92 -22.71 1.80
N ARG A 55 16.93 -22.56 0.92
CA ARG A 55 17.55 -21.26 0.64
C ARG A 55 16.53 -20.26 0.10
N ALA A 56 15.72 -20.66 -0.87
CA ALA A 56 14.69 -19.80 -1.45
C ALA A 56 13.64 -19.35 -0.42
N LEU A 57 13.27 -20.22 0.53
CA LEU A 57 12.39 -19.83 1.65
C LEU A 57 13.04 -18.82 2.61
N CYS A 58 14.35 -18.92 2.83
CA CYS A 58 15.09 -18.00 3.70
C CYS A 58 15.36 -16.63 3.04
N GLU A 59 15.57 -16.60 1.73
CA GLU A 59 15.76 -15.37 0.95
C GLU A 59 14.44 -14.62 0.72
N GLY A 60 13.30 -15.31 0.81
CA GLY A 60 11.97 -14.71 0.68
C GLY A 60 11.41 -14.08 1.97
N ASP A 61 10.26 -13.43 1.83
CA ASP A 61 9.58 -12.64 2.87
C ASP A 61 9.07 -13.46 4.07
N GLY A 62 9.06 -14.80 3.96
CA GLY A 62 8.56 -15.74 4.96
C GLY A 62 9.55 -16.10 6.09
N GLN A 63 10.80 -15.63 6.04
CA GLN A 63 11.82 -15.92 7.06
C GLN A 63 11.93 -17.42 7.40
N GLY A 64 11.94 -18.28 6.37
CA GLY A 64 11.97 -19.74 6.52
C GLY A 64 10.67 -20.41 6.98
N SER A 65 9.53 -19.70 6.96
CA SER A 65 8.18 -20.27 7.13
C SER A 65 7.55 -20.47 5.76
N LEU A 66 7.25 -21.73 5.41
CA LEU A 66 6.56 -22.05 4.16
C LEU A 66 5.12 -21.50 4.13
N PRO A 67 4.32 -21.60 5.20
CA PRO A 67 3.01 -20.96 5.25
C PRO A 67 3.04 -19.45 5.08
N ASP A 68 3.92 -18.74 5.79
CA ASP A 68 3.98 -17.28 5.61
C ASP A 68 4.52 -16.90 4.23
N TYR A 69 5.48 -17.64 3.69
CA TYR A 69 6.00 -17.42 2.34
C TYR A 69 4.90 -17.54 1.27
N LEU A 70 4.07 -18.59 1.34
CA LEU A 70 3.01 -18.82 0.37
C LEU A 70 1.83 -17.87 0.57
N PHE A 71 1.43 -17.65 1.83
CA PHE A 71 0.28 -16.80 2.13
C PHE A 71 0.56 -15.34 1.78
N ASP A 72 1.74 -14.80 2.12
CA ASP A 72 2.16 -13.44 1.77
C ASP A 72 2.18 -13.21 0.25
N ARG A 73 2.59 -14.24 -0.52
CA ARG A 73 2.52 -14.19 -1.99
C ARG A 73 1.09 -14.25 -2.50
N ALA A 74 0.27 -15.15 -1.98
CA ALA A 74 -1.14 -15.23 -2.36
C ALA A 74 -1.87 -13.89 -2.10
N LEU A 75 -1.55 -13.18 -1.01
CA LEU A 75 -2.11 -11.85 -0.72
C LEU A 75 -1.73 -10.77 -1.75
N ARG A 76 -0.66 -10.95 -2.52
CA ARG A 76 -0.19 -9.99 -3.53
C ARG A 76 -0.32 -10.50 -4.97
N ASP A 77 -0.67 -11.76 -5.18
CA ASP A 77 -0.75 -12.39 -6.50
C ASP A 77 -1.77 -11.65 -7.40
N GLU A 78 -1.30 -11.11 -8.52
CA GLU A 78 -2.15 -10.42 -9.49
C GLU A 78 -2.70 -11.43 -10.51
N ASN A 79 -3.99 -11.71 -10.41
CA ASN A 79 -4.69 -12.66 -11.27
C ASN A 79 -6.13 -12.20 -11.52
N PRO A 80 -6.87 -12.80 -12.47
CA PRO A 80 -8.23 -12.36 -12.79
C PRO A 80 -9.19 -12.30 -11.60
N PHE A 81 -9.02 -13.15 -10.59
CA PHE A 81 -9.85 -13.12 -9.37
C PHE A 81 -9.45 -11.96 -8.44
N SER A 82 -8.16 -11.83 -8.10
CA SER A 82 -7.67 -10.79 -7.20
C SER A 82 -7.87 -9.39 -7.80
N ALA A 83 -7.67 -9.23 -9.12
CA ALA A 83 -7.88 -7.98 -9.83
C ALA A 83 -9.33 -7.50 -9.79
N LEU A 84 -10.31 -8.39 -10.03
CA LEU A 84 -11.73 -8.06 -9.94
C LEU A 84 -12.15 -7.76 -8.48
N CYS A 85 -11.62 -8.52 -7.51
CA CYS A 85 -11.84 -8.23 -6.09
C CYS A 85 -11.34 -6.83 -5.72
N ALA A 86 -10.15 -6.45 -6.19
CA ALA A 86 -9.57 -5.14 -5.92
C ALA A 86 -10.38 -3.98 -6.56
N ARG A 87 -10.88 -4.17 -7.79
CA ARG A 87 -11.64 -3.13 -8.51
C ARG A 87 -13.11 -3.02 -8.10
N GLU A 88 -13.81 -4.14 -8.01
CA GLU A 88 -15.28 -4.17 -7.91
C GLU A 88 -15.78 -4.92 -6.67
N GLY A 89 -14.94 -5.77 -6.08
CA GLY A 89 -15.23 -6.56 -4.88
C GLY A 89 -15.74 -7.96 -5.17
N PHE A 90 -15.87 -8.74 -4.10
CA PHE A 90 -16.16 -10.17 -4.17
C PHE A 90 -17.41 -10.52 -4.99
N LEU A 91 -18.51 -9.77 -4.82
CA LEU A 91 -19.79 -10.07 -5.47
C LEU A 91 -19.76 -9.88 -7.00
N ALA A 92 -18.84 -9.07 -7.51
CA ALA A 92 -18.65 -8.86 -8.95
C ALA A 92 -17.92 -10.02 -9.62
N THR A 93 -17.17 -10.83 -8.86
CA THR A 93 -16.43 -11.96 -9.43
C THR A 93 -17.36 -13.07 -9.93
N PRO A 94 -17.19 -13.61 -11.15
CA PRO A 94 -17.94 -14.77 -11.62
C PRO A 94 -17.72 -16.02 -10.76
N SER A 95 -18.74 -16.89 -10.66
CA SER A 95 -18.68 -18.11 -9.84
C SER A 95 -17.54 -19.07 -10.21
N HIS A 96 -17.20 -19.18 -11.49
CA HIS A 96 -16.09 -20.03 -11.95
C HIS A 96 -14.73 -19.53 -11.46
N LEU A 97 -14.50 -18.21 -11.41
CA LEU A 97 -13.28 -17.63 -10.85
C LEU A 97 -13.21 -17.85 -9.34
N ARG A 98 -14.35 -17.70 -8.63
CA ARG A 98 -14.40 -18.00 -7.19
C ARG A 98 -14.04 -19.46 -6.91
N GLN A 99 -14.54 -20.39 -7.71
CA GLN A 99 -14.24 -21.81 -7.55
C GLN A 99 -12.78 -22.13 -7.86
N ALA A 100 -12.22 -21.56 -8.91
CA ALA A 100 -10.80 -21.73 -9.25
C ALA A 100 -9.90 -21.17 -8.14
N ALA A 101 -10.18 -19.94 -7.67
CA ALA A 101 -9.43 -19.32 -6.58
C ALA A 101 -9.54 -20.13 -5.29
N LYS A 102 -10.74 -20.61 -4.94
CA LYS A 102 -10.94 -21.50 -3.80
C LYS A 102 -10.06 -22.75 -3.90
N ASN A 103 -10.10 -23.45 -5.03
CA ASN A 103 -9.33 -24.67 -5.23
C ASN A 103 -7.81 -24.42 -5.14
N ASP A 104 -7.32 -23.38 -5.80
CA ASP A 104 -5.92 -22.99 -5.76
C ASP A 104 -5.45 -22.64 -4.33
N LEU A 105 -6.25 -21.86 -3.59
CA LEU A 105 -5.94 -21.50 -2.21
C LEU A 105 -5.96 -22.73 -1.29
N SER A 106 -6.88 -23.66 -1.47
CA SER A 106 -6.88 -24.95 -0.75
C SER A 106 -5.63 -25.78 -1.08
N MET A 107 -5.19 -25.80 -2.35
CA MET A 107 -3.94 -26.46 -2.75
C MET A 107 -2.72 -25.78 -2.13
N LEU A 108 -2.64 -24.45 -2.16
CA LEU A 108 -1.58 -23.67 -1.49
C LEU A 108 -1.58 -23.91 0.02
N CYS A 109 -2.76 -24.03 0.64
CA CYS A 109 -2.90 -24.39 2.05
C CYS A 109 -2.44 -25.83 2.35
N ALA A 110 -2.66 -26.77 1.42
CA ALA A 110 -2.16 -28.13 1.56
C ALA A 110 -0.64 -28.23 1.36
N LEU A 111 -0.09 -27.41 0.45
CA LEU A 111 1.35 -27.25 0.22
C LEU A 111 2.03 -26.62 1.43
N SER A 112 1.42 -25.60 2.05
CA SER A 112 2.01 -24.92 3.22
C SER A 112 2.18 -25.82 4.44
N LYS A 113 1.38 -26.89 4.53
CA LYS A 113 1.45 -27.91 5.57
C LYS A 113 2.48 -29.01 5.28
N ALA A 114 3.27 -28.91 4.21
CA ALA A 114 4.35 -29.86 3.95
C ALA A 114 5.44 -29.69 5.02
N SER A 115 5.68 -30.73 5.82
CA SER A 115 6.71 -30.70 6.86
C SER A 115 8.03 -31.30 6.35
N ALA A 116 9.14 -30.70 6.75
CA ALA A 116 10.46 -31.27 6.49
C ALA A 116 10.58 -32.68 7.11
N LYS A 117 10.00 -32.89 8.29
CA LYS A 117 10.06 -34.17 9.00
C LYS A 117 9.32 -35.28 8.26
N GLU A 118 8.11 -35.00 7.76
CA GLU A 118 7.35 -35.94 6.93
C GLU A 118 8.13 -36.34 5.68
N LEU A 119 8.71 -35.37 4.98
CA LEU A 119 9.45 -35.63 3.76
C LEU A 119 10.76 -36.39 4.03
N LYS A 120 11.45 -36.11 5.14
CA LYS A 120 12.62 -36.89 5.59
C LYS A 120 12.28 -38.36 5.82
N VAL A 121 11.12 -38.68 6.42
CA VAL A 121 10.66 -40.08 6.59
C VAL A 121 10.56 -40.81 5.26
N LEU A 122 10.04 -40.15 4.22
CA LEU A 122 9.96 -40.72 2.88
C LEU A 122 11.35 -40.87 2.24
N LEU A 123 12.26 -39.91 2.46
CA LEU A 123 13.64 -40.03 2.01
C LEU A 123 14.37 -41.21 2.68
N PHE A 124 14.19 -41.44 3.98
CA PHE A 124 14.78 -42.61 4.66
C PHE A 124 14.29 -43.92 4.05
N SER A 125 13.00 -44.00 3.71
CA SER A 125 12.45 -45.20 3.08
C SER A 125 13.01 -45.44 1.67
N ALA A 126 13.35 -44.38 0.92
CA ALA A 126 13.84 -44.48 -0.45
C ALA A 126 15.37 -44.61 -0.54
N TYR A 127 16.11 -44.06 0.43
CA TYR A 127 17.57 -43.90 0.41
C TYR A 127 18.19 -44.34 1.75
N GLY A 128 17.88 -45.56 2.19
CA GLY A 128 18.23 -46.03 3.54
C GLY A 128 19.72 -46.01 3.88
N ASP A 129 20.62 -46.06 2.89
CA ASP A 129 22.08 -45.98 3.08
C ASP A 129 22.59 -44.53 3.27
N ARG A 130 21.71 -43.53 3.22
CA ARG A 130 22.03 -42.10 3.29
C ARG A 130 21.51 -41.41 4.54
N GLU A 131 21.10 -42.18 5.56
CA GLU A 131 20.45 -41.69 6.79
C GLU A 131 21.13 -40.47 7.41
N ARG A 132 22.45 -40.53 7.63
CA ARG A 132 23.23 -39.43 8.24
C ARG A 132 23.14 -38.12 7.46
N VAL A 133 23.04 -38.18 6.13
CA VAL A 133 22.92 -36.97 5.29
C VAL A 133 21.51 -36.42 5.36
N ILE A 134 20.49 -37.29 5.35
CA ILE A 134 19.08 -36.91 5.46
C ILE A 134 18.80 -36.22 6.82
N ASP A 135 19.39 -36.72 7.90
CA ASP A 135 19.24 -36.14 9.25
C ASP A 135 19.67 -34.67 9.31
N VAL A 136 20.81 -34.34 8.68
CA VAL A 136 21.38 -32.98 8.70
C VAL A 136 20.76 -32.02 7.69
N LEU A 137 19.85 -32.49 6.83
CA LEU A 137 19.14 -31.60 5.91
C LEU A 137 18.34 -30.55 6.70
N PRO A 138 18.33 -29.28 6.26
CA PRO A 138 17.67 -28.21 6.98
C PRO A 138 16.15 -28.41 7.05
N GLU A 139 15.54 -27.95 8.13
CA GLU A 139 14.09 -27.99 8.34
C GLU A 139 13.51 -26.57 8.29
N TRP A 140 12.39 -26.40 7.59
CA TRP A 140 11.62 -25.16 7.59
C TRP A 140 10.51 -25.20 8.64
N THR A 141 9.94 -24.03 8.92
CA THR A 141 8.86 -23.90 9.90
C THR A 141 7.48 -24.03 9.26
N GLU A 142 6.60 -24.76 9.93
CA GLU A 142 5.18 -24.99 9.55
C GLU A 142 4.22 -24.04 10.26
N GLY A 143 4.74 -23.24 11.18
CA GLY A 143 3.95 -22.24 11.91
C GLY A 143 3.86 -20.95 11.12
N HIS A 144 2.66 -20.39 11.06
CA HIS A 144 2.51 -18.99 10.73
C HIS A 144 3.11 -18.13 11.85
N LYS A 145 4.03 -17.24 11.48
CA LYS A 145 4.61 -16.22 12.36
C LYS A 145 3.95 -14.86 12.14
N LYS A 146 3.48 -14.58 10.92
CA LYS A 146 2.84 -13.31 10.55
C LYS A 146 1.31 -13.37 10.55
N TYR A 147 0.72 -14.47 10.06
CA TYR A 147 -0.73 -14.54 9.78
C TYR A 147 -1.41 -15.67 10.55
N ARG A 148 -2.41 -15.39 11.39
CA ARG A 148 -3.27 -16.47 11.89
C ARG A 148 -4.28 -16.86 10.83
N ALA A 149 -3.94 -17.84 10.00
CA ALA A 149 -4.90 -18.57 9.18
C ALA A 149 -5.35 -19.81 9.99
N GLU A 150 -6.63 -19.84 10.35
CA GLU A 150 -7.27 -21.01 10.96
C GLU A 150 -7.99 -21.77 9.84
N GLY A 151 -7.61 -23.03 9.59
CA GLY A 151 -8.30 -23.88 8.61
C GLY A 151 -7.74 -23.85 7.18
N ASP A 152 -8.64 -23.96 6.21
CA ASP A 152 -8.34 -24.00 4.77
C ASP A 152 -8.47 -22.61 4.14
N TRP A 153 -7.47 -22.16 3.40
CA TRP A 153 -7.46 -20.82 2.82
C TRP A 153 -8.55 -20.60 1.76
N GLY A 154 -8.99 -21.66 1.08
CA GLY A 154 -10.07 -21.59 0.10
C GLY A 154 -11.45 -21.38 0.73
N ASP A 155 -11.62 -21.66 2.02
CA ASP A 155 -12.85 -21.33 2.76
C ASP A 155 -12.90 -19.86 3.21
N GLU A 156 -11.75 -19.17 3.22
CA GLU A 156 -11.59 -17.76 3.61
C GLU A 156 -11.70 -16.79 2.40
N LEU A 157 -12.28 -17.25 1.29
CA LEU A 157 -12.26 -16.52 0.01
C LEU A 157 -12.84 -15.10 0.11
N VAL A 158 -13.87 -14.90 0.93
CA VAL A 158 -14.49 -13.57 1.14
C VAL A 158 -13.51 -12.63 1.83
N ARG A 159 -12.85 -13.09 2.90
CA ARG A 159 -11.86 -12.32 3.64
C ARG A 159 -10.65 -11.96 2.76
N LEU A 160 -10.22 -12.88 1.90
CA LEU A 160 -9.14 -12.62 0.95
C LEU A 160 -9.57 -11.60 -0.11
N ALA A 161 -10.81 -11.67 -0.59
CA ALA A 161 -11.36 -10.68 -1.51
C ALA A 161 -11.46 -9.28 -0.89
N GLU A 162 -11.84 -9.19 0.39
CA GLU A 162 -11.80 -7.94 1.16
C GLU A 162 -10.38 -7.41 1.30
N HIS A 163 -9.41 -8.30 1.56
CA HIS A 163 -8.00 -7.92 1.58
C HIS A 163 -7.55 -7.30 0.26
N TYR A 164 -7.88 -7.90 -0.89
CA TYR A 164 -7.54 -7.31 -2.20
C TYR A 164 -8.25 -5.97 -2.45
N ARG A 165 -9.49 -5.81 -1.97
CA ARG A 165 -10.22 -4.54 -2.08
C ARG A 165 -9.55 -3.43 -1.27
N GLU A 166 -9.05 -3.75 -0.08
CA GLU A 166 -8.38 -2.80 0.81
C GLU A 166 -6.92 -2.55 0.44
N ASN A 167 -6.20 -3.58 0.02
CA ASN A 167 -4.74 -3.56 -0.12
C ASN A 167 -4.28 -3.64 -1.57
N GLY A 168 -5.17 -3.93 -2.52
CA GLY A 168 -4.84 -4.08 -3.93
C GLY A 168 -4.25 -5.46 -4.19
N CYS A 169 -3.74 -5.66 -5.41
CA CYS A 169 -2.93 -6.82 -5.78
C CYS A 169 -1.73 -6.34 -6.62
N GLY A 170 -0.78 -7.24 -6.87
CA GLY A 170 0.40 -7.00 -7.67
C GLY A 170 1.20 -5.78 -7.20
N PHE A 171 1.54 -4.92 -8.16
CA PHE A 171 2.31 -3.70 -7.90
C PHE A 171 1.63 -2.76 -6.90
N ALA A 172 0.31 -2.60 -7.01
CA ALA A 172 -0.46 -1.71 -6.14
C ALA A 172 -0.58 -2.20 -4.68
N ALA A 173 -0.27 -3.48 -4.43
CA ALA A 173 -0.24 -4.07 -3.08
C ALA A 173 1.07 -3.86 -2.34
N GLN A 174 2.11 -3.32 -3.00
CA GLN A 174 3.40 -3.08 -2.36
C GLN A 174 3.35 -1.97 -1.31
N CYS A 175 2.54 -0.93 -1.54
CA CYS A 175 2.46 0.22 -0.67
C CYS A 175 1.12 0.96 -0.85
N PRO A 176 0.58 1.62 0.19
CA PRO A 176 -0.58 2.48 0.02
C PRO A 176 -0.23 3.85 -0.62
N VAL A 177 1.06 4.25 -0.68
CA VAL A 177 1.52 5.54 -1.22
C VAL A 177 2.60 5.36 -2.28
N PHE A 178 2.49 6.10 -3.36
CA PHE A 178 3.45 6.16 -4.46
C PHE A 178 3.83 7.61 -4.79
N CYS A 179 5.02 7.79 -5.34
CA CYS A 179 5.48 9.04 -5.95
C CYS A 179 5.59 8.82 -7.45
N TYR A 180 5.08 9.74 -8.25
CA TYR A 180 5.36 9.80 -9.68
C TYR A 180 6.51 10.79 -9.91
N THR A 181 7.60 10.33 -10.51
CA THR A 181 8.82 11.12 -10.69
C THR A 181 8.80 11.89 -12.02
N GLU A 182 9.69 12.88 -12.16
CA GLU A 182 9.84 13.65 -13.40
C GLU A 182 10.29 12.79 -14.57
N GLU A 183 10.96 11.66 -14.30
CA GLU A 183 11.36 10.65 -15.29
C GLU A 183 10.21 9.75 -15.75
N GLY A 184 9.01 9.95 -15.21
CA GLY A 184 7.82 9.17 -15.56
C GLY A 184 7.72 7.82 -14.85
N GLU A 185 8.41 7.65 -13.71
CA GLU A 185 8.40 6.42 -12.94
C GLU A 185 7.45 6.48 -11.73
N LEU A 186 6.71 5.40 -11.48
CA LEU A 186 5.86 5.25 -10.30
C LEU A 186 6.63 4.47 -9.22
N VAL A 187 7.01 5.16 -8.14
CA VAL A 187 7.90 4.62 -7.09
C VAL A 187 7.13 4.43 -5.78
N PRO A 188 7.11 3.21 -5.18
CA PRO A 188 6.49 2.96 -3.88
C PRO A 188 7.15 3.75 -2.74
N GLN A 189 6.36 4.23 -1.78
CA GLN A 189 6.82 5.04 -0.65
C GLN A 189 6.45 4.42 0.72
N PRO A 190 7.07 3.29 1.12
CA PRO A 190 6.65 2.48 2.27
C PRO A 190 6.75 3.18 3.64
N GLN A 191 7.54 4.25 3.74
CA GLN A 191 7.70 5.03 4.97
C GLN A 191 6.69 6.19 5.09
N SER A 192 5.80 6.36 4.11
CA SER A 192 4.77 7.38 4.16
C SER A 192 3.68 6.95 5.15
N GLY A 193 3.71 7.54 6.34
CA GLY A 193 2.64 7.42 7.34
C GLY A 193 1.74 8.65 7.39
N PRO A 194 0.60 8.57 8.08
CA PRO A 194 -0.25 9.72 8.29
C PRO A 194 0.52 10.85 8.98
N SER A 195 0.29 12.08 8.52
CA SER A 195 0.72 13.24 9.30
C SER A 195 -0.08 13.29 10.60
N ARG A 196 0.60 13.58 11.71
CA ARG A 196 -0.01 13.71 13.04
C ARG A 196 -1.21 14.67 12.98
N ARG A 197 -2.41 14.24 13.40
CA ARG A 197 -3.65 15.04 13.33
C ARG A 197 -3.52 16.39 14.03
N GLU A 198 -2.67 16.46 15.05
CA GLU A 198 -2.36 17.66 15.81
C GLU A 198 -1.70 18.75 14.95
N THR A 199 -1.10 18.39 13.81
CA THR A 199 -0.55 19.34 12.83
C THR A 199 -1.62 20.12 12.05
N LEU A 200 -2.88 19.68 12.14
CA LEU A 200 -4.04 20.36 11.51
C LEU A 200 -4.87 21.17 12.52
N ALA A 201 -4.41 21.35 13.76
CA ALA A 201 -5.17 22.15 14.73
C ALA A 201 -5.41 23.58 14.21
N GLY A 202 -6.65 24.08 14.35
CA GLY A 202 -7.07 25.35 13.77
C GLY A 202 -7.54 25.25 12.31
N LEU A 203 -7.45 24.08 11.68
CA LEU A 203 -8.06 23.79 10.37
C LEU A 203 -9.31 22.91 10.49
N ASP A 204 -9.91 22.79 11.67
CA ASP A 204 -10.97 21.83 11.98
C ASP A 204 -12.15 21.88 10.98
N GLY A 205 -12.64 23.08 10.65
CA GLY A 205 -13.72 23.25 9.68
C GLY A 205 -13.34 22.93 8.23
N CYS A 206 -12.07 23.12 7.83
CA CYS A 206 -11.58 22.70 6.51
C CYS A 206 -11.35 21.19 6.46
N TYR A 207 -10.93 20.62 7.58
CA TYR A 207 -10.73 19.19 7.77
C TYR A 207 -12.04 18.40 7.71
N GLU A 208 -13.10 18.84 8.36
CA GLU A 208 -14.41 18.19 8.27
C GLU A 208 -14.94 18.17 6.83
N LYS A 209 -14.80 19.30 6.11
CA LYS A 209 -15.15 19.38 4.68
C LYS A 209 -14.28 18.47 3.82
N GLY A 210 -12.98 18.41 4.11
CA GLY A 210 -12.03 17.49 3.49
C GLY A 210 -12.46 16.04 3.69
N GLN A 211 -12.67 15.59 4.94
CA GLN A 211 -13.14 14.24 5.24
C GLN A 211 -14.43 13.88 4.49
N ALA A 212 -15.41 14.79 4.46
CA ALA A 212 -16.66 14.57 3.73
C ALA A 212 -16.45 14.33 2.23
N ILE A 213 -15.41 14.91 1.62
CA ILE A 213 -15.08 14.69 0.21
C ILE A 213 -14.24 13.42 0.03
N PHE A 214 -13.18 13.23 0.81
CA PHE A 214 -12.25 12.10 0.65
C PHE A 214 -12.88 10.75 1.03
N SER A 215 -13.89 10.73 1.90
CA SER A 215 -14.70 9.52 2.21
C SER A 215 -15.51 8.98 1.04
N LEU A 216 -15.63 9.75 -0.05
CA LEU A 216 -16.25 9.31 -1.30
C LEU A 216 -15.28 8.52 -2.20
N ALA A 217 -13.97 8.63 -1.99
CA ALA A 217 -12.94 7.99 -2.82
C ALA A 217 -13.08 6.46 -2.89
N PRO A 218 -13.34 5.72 -1.79
CA PRO A 218 -13.54 4.27 -1.85
C PRO A 218 -14.74 3.83 -2.68
N GLN A 219 -15.68 4.74 -2.95
CA GLN A 219 -16.90 4.50 -3.73
C GLN A 219 -16.73 4.87 -5.21
N GLY A 220 -15.57 5.41 -5.61
CA GLY A 220 -15.30 5.88 -6.98
C GLY A 220 -16.00 7.19 -7.36
N ALA A 221 -16.68 7.85 -6.40
CA ALA A 221 -17.51 9.03 -6.65
C ALA A 221 -16.92 10.32 -6.04
N MET A 222 -15.59 10.39 -5.89
CA MET A 222 -14.94 11.58 -5.35
C MET A 222 -14.91 12.68 -6.42
N PRO A 223 -15.45 13.89 -6.13
CA PRO A 223 -15.35 15.01 -7.05
C PRO A 223 -13.90 15.44 -7.20
N ARG A 224 -13.51 15.86 -8.41
CA ARG A 224 -12.17 16.43 -8.67
C ARG A 224 -11.98 17.68 -7.81
N LEU A 225 -10.99 17.65 -6.92
CA LEU A 225 -10.84 18.62 -5.84
C LEU A 225 -9.62 19.52 -6.04
N LEU A 226 -9.83 20.84 -6.00
CA LEU A 226 -8.75 21.80 -5.85
C LEU A 226 -8.71 22.34 -4.43
N ILE A 227 -7.56 22.26 -3.77
CA ILE A 227 -7.33 22.79 -2.43
C ILE A 227 -6.48 24.05 -2.56
N THR A 228 -7.01 25.21 -2.17
CA THR A 228 -6.33 26.50 -2.31
C THR A 228 -5.96 27.10 -0.96
N GLY A 229 -5.01 28.03 -0.94
CA GLY A 229 -4.57 28.69 0.28
C GLY A 229 -3.10 29.09 0.21
N GLU A 230 -2.67 29.99 1.08
CA GLU A 230 -1.32 30.54 1.06
C GLU A 230 -0.22 29.48 1.25
N GLU A 231 1.02 29.86 0.95
CA GLU A 231 2.18 29.01 1.21
C GLU A 231 2.25 28.65 2.71
N GLY A 232 2.52 27.38 3.01
CA GLY A 232 2.60 26.91 4.40
C GLY A 232 1.25 26.75 5.12
N ALA A 233 0.11 27.00 4.47
CA ALA A 233 -1.24 26.84 5.04
C ALA A 233 -1.62 25.38 5.39
N GLY A 234 -0.84 24.39 4.97
CA GLY A 234 -1.09 22.97 5.27
C GLY A 234 -1.98 22.23 4.26
N LYS A 235 -2.10 22.73 3.02
CA LYS A 235 -2.92 22.14 1.94
C LYS A 235 -2.61 20.65 1.70
N THR A 236 -1.34 20.32 1.46
CA THR A 236 -0.87 18.96 1.21
C THR A 236 -1.03 18.06 2.42
N THR A 237 -0.75 18.61 3.61
CA THR A 237 -0.95 17.91 4.90
C THR A 237 -2.41 17.54 5.08
N LEU A 238 -3.32 18.48 4.85
CA LEU A 238 -4.77 18.26 4.90
C LEU A 238 -5.18 17.14 3.94
N ALA A 239 -4.77 17.23 2.67
CA ALA A 239 -5.10 16.23 1.65
C ALA A 239 -4.61 14.83 2.05
N LYS A 240 -3.34 14.72 2.46
CA LYS A 240 -2.74 13.45 2.89
C LYS A 240 -3.44 12.89 4.12
N THR A 241 -3.71 13.70 5.14
CA THR A 241 -4.39 13.24 6.36
C THR A 241 -5.82 12.79 6.05
N CYS A 242 -6.61 13.55 5.30
CA CYS A 242 -7.96 13.14 4.91
C CYS A 242 -7.94 11.85 4.08
N TRP A 243 -6.96 11.68 3.18
CA TRP A 243 -6.79 10.44 2.43
C TRP A 243 -6.47 9.25 3.35
N PHE A 244 -5.49 9.38 4.25
CA PHE A 244 -5.10 8.30 5.18
C PHE A 244 -6.27 7.83 6.05
N GLU A 245 -7.15 8.75 6.45
CA GLU A 245 -8.27 8.44 7.34
C GLU A 245 -9.52 7.95 6.61
N CYS A 246 -9.74 8.39 5.36
CA CYS A 246 -11.03 8.19 4.69
C CYS A 246 -10.96 7.37 3.39
N ALA A 247 -9.81 7.29 2.73
CA ALA A 247 -9.69 6.72 1.39
C ALA A 247 -9.23 5.24 1.41
N GLN A 248 -9.69 4.45 2.38
CA GLN A 248 -9.39 3.02 2.50
C GLN A 248 -9.56 2.30 1.16
N GLY A 249 -8.63 1.41 0.81
CA GLY A 249 -8.68 0.73 -0.50
C GLY A 249 -8.22 1.56 -1.69
N THR A 250 -7.88 2.84 -1.51
CA THR A 250 -7.39 3.74 -2.57
C THR A 250 -5.93 4.08 -2.32
N ARG A 251 -5.08 4.00 -3.34
CA ARG A 251 -3.65 4.34 -3.25
C ARG A 251 -3.45 5.82 -3.52
N LEU A 252 -2.59 6.48 -2.74
CA LEU A 252 -2.21 7.87 -3.01
C LEU A 252 -1.05 7.87 -3.99
N VAL A 253 -1.18 8.61 -5.08
CA VAL A 253 -0.09 8.91 -6.00
C VAL A 253 0.23 10.39 -5.89
N TRP A 254 1.36 10.73 -5.29
CA TRP A 254 1.83 12.11 -5.20
C TRP A 254 2.68 12.45 -6.42
N CYS A 255 2.44 13.60 -7.04
CA CYS A 255 3.20 14.11 -8.17
C CYS A 255 3.27 15.64 -8.12
N ARG A 256 4.16 16.26 -8.91
CA ARG A 256 4.24 17.72 -9.05
C ARG A 256 3.42 18.25 -10.23
N GLY A 257 2.79 17.37 -11.01
CA GLY A 257 1.91 17.71 -12.12
C GLY A 257 2.55 17.49 -13.50
N GLU A 258 3.69 16.81 -13.57
CA GLU A 258 4.36 16.36 -14.79
C GLU A 258 3.63 15.15 -15.38
N ASP A 259 3.57 15.10 -16.72
CA ASP A 259 3.05 13.99 -17.54
C ASP A 259 1.82 13.27 -16.97
N VAL A 260 0.84 14.06 -16.53
CA VAL A 260 -0.41 13.55 -15.95
C VAL A 260 -1.18 12.64 -16.91
N GLU A 261 -1.02 12.81 -18.22
CA GLU A 261 -1.69 12.00 -19.23
C GLU A 261 -1.14 10.56 -19.24
N ALA A 262 0.18 10.40 -19.32
CA ALA A 262 0.81 9.09 -19.22
C ALA A 262 0.52 8.44 -17.86
N LEU A 263 0.55 9.22 -16.78
CA LEU A 263 0.20 8.75 -15.45
C LEU A 263 -1.23 8.22 -15.39
N PHE A 264 -2.23 8.98 -15.85
CA PHE A 264 -3.62 8.53 -15.82
C PHE A 264 -3.83 7.27 -16.66
N ALA A 265 -3.22 7.21 -17.86
CA ALA A 265 -3.29 6.01 -18.69
C ALA A 265 -2.69 4.78 -17.98
N ALA A 266 -1.51 4.92 -17.37
CA ALA A 266 -0.86 3.83 -16.65
C ALA A 266 -1.68 3.35 -15.43
N LEU A 267 -2.24 4.28 -14.65
CA LEU A 267 -3.08 3.94 -13.51
C LEU A 267 -4.41 3.31 -13.93
N GLY A 268 -4.97 3.70 -15.08
CA GLY A 268 -6.23 3.18 -15.61
C GLY A 268 -6.22 1.67 -15.89
N GLU A 269 -5.05 1.13 -16.26
CA GLU A 269 -4.87 -0.30 -16.52
C GLU A 269 -4.66 -1.13 -15.25
N MET A 270 -4.32 -0.49 -14.12
CA MET A 270 -4.02 -1.21 -12.88
C MET A 270 -5.29 -1.60 -12.11
N PRO A 271 -5.34 -2.80 -11.52
CA PRO A 271 -6.51 -3.28 -10.79
C PRO A 271 -6.55 -2.74 -9.35
N ALA A 272 -6.53 -1.43 -9.20
CA ALA A 272 -6.64 -0.74 -7.92
C ALA A 272 -7.27 0.65 -8.11
N ARG A 273 -7.77 1.23 -7.02
CA ARG A 273 -8.21 2.64 -7.02
C ARG A 273 -7.06 3.55 -6.64
N PHE A 274 -6.99 4.71 -7.28
CA PHE A 274 -5.94 5.71 -7.07
C PHE A 274 -6.54 7.08 -6.81
N LEU A 275 -5.90 7.83 -5.91
CA LEU A 275 -6.06 9.27 -5.78
C LEU A 275 -4.74 9.90 -6.22
N VAL A 276 -4.76 10.60 -7.35
CA VAL A 276 -3.62 11.41 -7.78
C VAL A 276 -3.70 12.76 -7.07
N LEU A 277 -2.66 13.09 -6.31
CA LEU A 277 -2.49 14.37 -5.64
C LEU A 277 -1.38 15.15 -6.34
N CYS A 278 -1.78 16.12 -7.17
CA CYS A 278 -0.86 17.07 -7.81
C CYS A 278 -0.54 18.20 -6.83
N ASP A 279 0.69 18.25 -6.34
CA ASP A 279 1.07 19.15 -5.26
C ASP A 279 1.72 20.43 -5.81
N ASP A 280 1.17 21.57 -5.38
CA ASP A 280 1.59 22.92 -5.75
C ASP A 280 1.56 23.17 -7.26
N ILE A 281 0.39 22.91 -7.86
CA ILE A 281 0.21 23.04 -9.31
C ILE A 281 0.37 24.49 -9.77
N THR A 282 1.14 24.66 -10.83
CA THR A 282 1.27 25.91 -11.56
C THR A 282 0.15 26.08 -12.59
N ASP A 283 -0.04 27.30 -13.06
CA ASP A 283 -0.98 27.62 -14.14
C ASP A 283 -0.65 26.88 -15.47
N ALA A 284 0.64 26.62 -15.73
CA ALA A 284 1.06 25.81 -16.89
C ALA A 284 0.64 24.34 -16.75
N GLN A 285 0.83 23.74 -15.56
CA GLN A 285 0.40 22.36 -15.30
C GLN A 285 -1.12 22.24 -15.29
N LEU A 286 -1.83 23.23 -14.75
CA LEU A 286 -3.28 23.26 -14.82
C LEU A 286 -3.79 23.27 -16.27
N ARG A 287 -3.19 24.09 -17.14
CA ARG A 287 -3.53 24.10 -18.57
C ARG A 287 -3.32 22.74 -19.21
N ALA A 288 -2.24 22.03 -18.87
CA ALA A 288 -1.99 20.69 -19.39
C ALA A 288 -3.07 19.70 -18.93
N ILE A 289 -3.44 19.73 -17.64
CA ILE A 289 -4.53 18.91 -17.10
C ILE A 289 -5.86 19.27 -17.79
N ALA A 290 -6.18 20.55 -17.94
CA ALA A 290 -7.39 21.00 -18.63
C ALA A 290 -7.43 20.53 -20.09
N HIS A 291 -6.28 20.57 -20.78
CA HIS A 291 -6.16 20.08 -22.14
C HIS A 291 -6.52 18.59 -22.24
N TYR A 292 -6.01 17.76 -21.32
CA TYR A 292 -6.39 16.35 -21.22
C TYR A 292 -7.91 16.18 -21.12
N PHE A 293 -8.58 16.93 -20.24
CA PHE A 293 -10.05 16.86 -20.12
C PHE A 293 -10.78 17.32 -21.38
N THR A 294 -10.25 18.29 -22.13
CA THR A 294 -10.86 18.69 -23.41
C THR A 294 -10.70 17.66 -24.52
N GLN A 295 -9.65 16.85 -24.49
CA GLN A 295 -9.40 15.82 -25.51
C GLN A 295 -10.05 14.48 -25.17
N VAL A 296 -9.83 13.99 -23.94
CA VAL A 296 -10.21 12.64 -23.49
C VAL A 296 -11.59 12.65 -22.83
N GLY A 297 -11.97 13.75 -22.18
CA GLY A 297 -13.30 13.96 -21.60
C GLY A 297 -13.49 13.45 -20.17
N ALA A 298 -12.78 12.39 -19.75
CA ALA A 298 -12.92 11.82 -18.41
C ALA A 298 -11.63 11.16 -17.91
N LEU A 299 -11.49 11.05 -16.59
CA LEU A 299 -10.47 10.21 -15.96
C LEU A 299 -10.87 8.73 -16.09
N PRO A 300 -9.91 7.80 -16.02
CA PRO A 300 -10.21 6.39 -15.79
C PRO A 300 -11.10 6.19 -14.56
N GLU A 301 -12.01 5.21 -14.60
CA GLU A 301 -13.00 4.98 -13.52
C GLU A 301 -12.38 4.70 -12.14
N ASN A 302 -11.14 4.21 -12.12
CA ASN A 302 -10.40 3.89 -10.91
C ASN A 302 -9.48 5.04 -10.44
N VAL A 303 -9.49 6.21 -11.10
CA VAL A 303 -8.63 7.34 -10.78
C VAL A 303 -9.46 8.55 -10.31
N SER A 304 -9.14 9.04 -9.12
CA SER A 304 -9.62 10.33 -8.58
C SER A 304 -8.49 11.36 -8.62
N LEU A 305 -8.83 12.65 -8.71
CA LEU A 305 -7.86 13.73 -8.78
C LEU A 305 -8.09 14.77 -7.68
N ALA A 306 -7.01 15.09 -6.96
CA ALA A 306 -6.91 16.24 -6.10
C ALA A 306 -5.66 17.06 -6.48
N ALA A 307 -5.73 18.38 -6.32
CA ALA A 307 -4.58 19.25 -6.50
C ALA A 307 -4.49 20.31 -5.42
N THR A 308 -3.29 20.82 -5.15
CA THR A 308 -3.08 21.97 -4.26
C THR A 308 -2.53 23.15 -5.05
N ALA A 309 -2.98 24.37 -4.75
CA ALA A 309 -2.50 25.60 -5.39
C ALA A 309 -2.50 26.77 -4.39
N VAL A 310 -1.78 27.84 -4.69
CA VAL A 310 -1.77 29.06 -3.85
C VAL A 310 -3.13 29.77 -3.89
N SER A 311 -3.69 29.96 -5.08
CA SER A 311 -4.98 30.61 -5.28
C SER A 311 -5.74 29.96 -6.43
N ALA A 312 -7.07 30.04 -6.40
CA ALA A 312 -7.92 29.76 -7.56
C ALA A 312 -8.01 30.97 -8.50
N GLU A 313 -7.74 32.17 -8.00
CA GLU A 313 -7.76 33.40 -8.80
C GLU A 313 -6.60 33.40 -9.80
N GLY A 314 -6.92 33.55 -11.09
CA GLY A 314 -5.94 33.47 -12.18
C GLY A 314 -5.82 32.09 -12.84
N LEU A 315 -6.44 31.05 -12.26
CA LEU A 315 -6.52 29.72 -12.86
C LEU A 315 -7.77 29.61 -13.75
N ALA A 316 -7.74 30.24 -14.93
CA ALA A 316 -8.91 30.36 -15.82
C ALA A 316 -9.55 29.00 -16.16
N ASP A 317 -8.73 27.95 -16.26
CA ASP A 317 -9.17 26.59 -16.63
C ASP A 317 -9.52 25.72 -15.42
N ALA A 318 -9.45 26.23 -14.18
CA ALA A 318 -9.74 25.43 -12.99
C ALA A 318 -11.16 24.88 -12.99
N GLY A 319 -12.13 25.64 -13.52
CA GLY A 319 -13.52 25.20 -13.63
C GLY A 319 -13.77 24.11 -14.69
N ILE A 320 -12.80 23.88 -15.60
CA ILE A 320 -12.84 22.76 -16.55
C ILE A 320 -12.45 21.46 -15.84
N VAL A 321 -11.47 21.55 -14.94
CA VAL A 321 -10.84 20.40 -14.30
C VAL A 321 -11.54 20.02 -13.00
N PHE A 322 -11.80 20.98 -12.12
CA PHE A 322 -12.21 20.73 -10.75
C PHE A 322 -13.68 21.04 -10.53
N GLU A 323 -14.35 20.09 -9.89
CA GLU A 323 -15.77 20.19 -9.53
C GLU A 323 -15.97 20.86 -8.18
N ARG A 324 -14.96 20.80 -7.32
CA ARG A 324 -14.98 21.43 -6.00
C ARG A 324 -13.67 22.16 -5.72
N VAL A 325 -13.81 23.31 -5.09
CA VAL A 325 -12.70 24.09 -4.55
C VAL A 325 -12.85 24.15 -3.03
N LEU A 326 -11.81 23.74 -2.31
CA LEU A 326 -11.71 23.83 -0.86
C LEU A 326 -10.66 24.89 -0.48
N PRO A 327 -11.09 26.13 -0.16
CA PRO A 327 -10.17 27.18 0.25
C PRO A 327 -9.78 27.01 1.72
N LEU A 328 -8.48 26.92 1.99
CA LEU A 328 -7.91 27.05 3.32
C LEU A 328 -7.76 28.53 3.63
N GLN A 329 -8.45 28.95 4.68
CA GLN A 329 -8.37 30.31 5.16
C GLN A 329 -7.08 30.51 5.95
N LYS A 330 -6.60 31.76 5.95
CA LYS A 330 -5.54 32.20 6.85
C LYS A 330 -5.98 32.00 8.30
N LEU A 331 -5.09 31.51 9.15
CA LEU A 331 -5.38 31.40 10.57
C LEU A 331 -5.51 32.80 11.16
N THR A 332 -6.54 33.00 11.97
CA THR A 332 -6.61 34.14 12.87
C THR A 332 -5.50 34.04 13.93
N GLN A 333 -5.14 35.17 14.54
CA GLN A 333 -4.18 35.17 15.65
C GLN A 333 -4.60 34.22 16.78
N LEU A 334 -5.90 34.11 17.06
CA LEU A 334 -6.44 33.21 18.08
C LEU A 334 -6.20 31.74 17.70
N GLU A 335 -6.57 31.34 16.48
CA GLU A 335 -6.34 29.96 15.99
C GLU A 335 -4.86 29.61 15.92
N TYR A 336 -4.01 30.56 15.53
CA TYR A 336 -2.55 30.38 15.51
C TYR A 336 -1.97 30.14 16.91
N LEU A 337 -2.43 30.90 17.91
CA LEU A 337 -2.02 30.70 19.30
C LEU A 337 -2.54 29.36 19.85
N GLU A 338 -3.78 28.98 19.55
CA GLU A 338 -4.33 27.67 19.93
C GLU A 338 -3.54 26.52 19.33
N LEU A 339 -3.13 26.63 18.06
CA LEU A 339 -2.24 25.67 17.40
C LEU A 339 -0.90 25.55 18.14
N LEU A 340 -0.27 26.67 18.51
CA LEU A 340 0.99 26.66 19.26
C LEU A 340 0.84 26.01 20.64
N TYR A 341 -0.23 26.31 21.38
CA TYR A 341 -0.48 25.72 22.70
C TYR A 341 -0.72 24.21 22.64
N LYS A 342 -1.28 23.71 21.53
CA LYS A 342 -1.46 22.27 21.31
C LYS A 342 -0.16 21.59 20.89
N LEU A 343 0.64 22.22 20.03
CA LEU A 343 1.86 21.62 19.48
C LEU A 343 3.07 21.68 20.42
N ALA A 344 3.21 22.72 21.25
CA ALA A 344 4.39 22.89 22.12
C ALA A 344 4.61 21.69 23.08
N PRO A 345 3.59 21.21 23.84
CA PRO A 345 3.78 20.06 24.73
C PRO A 345 4.11 18.77 23.98
N LEU A 346 3.53 18.57 22.79
CA LEU A 346 3.78 17.38 21.96
C LEU A 346 5.20 17.29 21.42
N ARG A 347 5.93 18.41 21.42
CA ARG A 347 7.34 18.49 21.07
C ARG A 347 8.27 18.57 22.29
N GLY A 348 7.73 18.46 23.50
CA GLY A 348 8.51 18.54 24.73
C GLY A 348 8.89 19.96 25.15
N LEU A 349 8.27 21.01 24.57
CA LEU A 349 8.53 22.38 24.96
C LEU A 349 7.70 22.76 26.20
N GLU A 350 8.35 22.79 27.36
CA GLU A 350 7.76 23.28 28.61
C GLU A 350 7.89 24.81 28.72
N MET A 351 6.89 25.54 28.23
CA MET A 351 6.87 27.01 28.26
C MET A 351 5.52 27.53 28.77
N PRO A 352 5.49 28.51 29.70
CA PRO A 352 4.25 29.15 30.12
C PRO A 352 3.48 29.76 28.94
N ARG A 353 2.14 29.63 28.93
CA ARG A 353 1.30 30.11 27.81
C ARG A 353 1.50 31.58 27.49
N ASP A 354 1.64 32.44 28.51
CA ASP A 354 1.83 33.88 28.30
C ASP A 354 3.18 34.21 27.64
N GLU A 355 4.23 33.45 27.97
CA GLU A 355 5.54 33.61 27.33
C GLU A 355 5.50 33.09 25.89
N LEU A 356 4.88 31.93 25.64
CA LEU A 356 4.72 31.42 24.27
C LEU A 356 3.89 32.38 23.40
N LYS A 357 2.87 33.01 23.97
CA LYS A 357 2.09 34.07 23.30
C LYS A 357 2.98 35.24 22.91
N ARG A 358 3.77 35.76 23.85
CA ARG A 358 4.67 36.91 23.62
C ARG A 358 5.65 36.58 22.49
N ARG A 359 6.31 35.42 22.55
CA ARG A 359 7.24 34.94 21.51
C ARG A 359 6.55 34.78 20.15
N ALA A 360 5.32 34.29 20.12
CA ALA A 360 4.55 34.13 18.89
C ALA A 360 4.23 35.47 18.21
N LEU A 361 3.89 36.49 18.98
CA LEU A 361 3.62 37.84 18.44
C LEU A 361 4.91 38.55 18.01
N GLU A 362 6.02 38.34 18.72
CA GLU A 362 7.33 38.83 18.28
C GLU A 362 7.81 38.15 17.00
N TRP A 363 7.48 36.88 16.82
CA TRP A 363 7.77 36.12 15.60
C TRP A 363 6.96 36.62 14.40
N GLU A 364 5.68 36.95 14.61
CA GLU A 364 4.83 37.58 13.58
C GLU A 364 5.43 38.89 13.08
N LEU A 365 5.91 39.77 13.96
CA LEU A 365 6.53 41.04 13.53
C LEU A 365 7.75 40.84 12.61
N LYS A 366 8.33 39.63 12.58
CA LYS A 366 9.46 39.25 11.75
C LYS A 366 9.07 38.44 10.50
N GLN A 367 7.85 37.90 10.42
CA GLN A 367 7.39 37.00 9.34
C GLN A 367 6.04 37.42 8.75
N THR A 368 5.75 36.98 7.53
CA THR A 368 4.63 37.51 6.72
C THR A 368 3.26 36.85 6.96
N ALA A 369 3.14 35.73 7.71
CA ALA A 369 1.83 35.09 7.93
C ALA A 369 1.72 34.13 9.14
N PHE A 370 0.52 34.06 9.71
CA PHE A 370 0.07 33.03 10.66
C PHE A 370 -0.31 31.74 9.92
N THR A 371 0.67 30.87 9.68
CA THR A 371 0.46 29.57 9.04
C THR A 371 0.92 28.41 9.92
N PRO A 372 0.39 27.19 9.73
CA PRO A 372 0.89 26.02 10.41
C PRO A 372 2.40 25.80 10.23
N GLN A 373 2.94 26.08 9.04
CA GLN A 373 4.39 26.01 8.81
C GLN A 373 5.17 27.05 9.63
N SER A 374 4.67 28.28 9.75
CA SER A 374 5.27 29.31 10.61
C SER A 374 5.29 28.88 12.08
N ALA A 375 4.20 28.29 12.57
CA ALA A 375 4.11 27.75 13.92
C ALA A 375 5.16 26.64 14.16
N GLN A 376 5.31 25.71 13.22
CA GLN A 376 6.30 24.64 13.34
C GLN A 376 7.74 25.17 13.34
N ARG A 377 8.04 26.21 12.55
CA ARG A 377 9.36 26.86 12.53
C ARG A 377 9.64 27.56 13.86
N LEU A 378 8.69 28.35 14.36
CA LEU A 378 8.81 29.01 15.67
C LEU A 378 9.09 28.00 16.79
N LEU A 379 8.30 26.93 16.89
CA LEU A 379 8.52 25.91 17.91
C LEU A 379 9.87 25.20 17.77
N GLY A 380 10.34 24.98 16.54
CA GLY A 380 11.68 24.44 16.30
C GLY A 380 12.78 25.37 16.82
N THR A 381 12.67 26.67 16.58
CA THR A 381 13.60 27.67 17.11
C THR A 381 13.58 27.73 18.64
N LEU A 382 12.39 27.73 19.25
CA LEU A 382 12.26 27.79 20.71
C LEU A 382 12.79 26.54 21.42
N LEU A 383 12.69 25.35 20.79
CA LEU A 383 13.29 24.13 21.34
C LEU A 383 14.82 24.21 21.36
N VAL A 384 15.43 24.68 20.27
CA VAL A 384 16.89 24.88 20.22
C VAL A 384 17.36 25.91 21.26
N GLU A 385 16.57 26.95 21.51
CA GLU A 385 16.84 27.93 22.58
C GLU A 385 16.68 27.37 24.01
N ALA A 386 15.89 26.31 24.20
CA ALA A 386 15.65 25.70 25.50
C ALA A 386 16.66 24.59 25.84
N ASP A 387 17.21 23.92 24.82
CA ASP A 387 18.22 22.86 24.94
C ASP A 387 19.67 23.39 25.04
N GLY A 388 19.89 24.66 24.72
CA GLY A 388 21.20 25.35 24.80
C GLY A 388 21.27 26.34 25.96
#